data_AF-A0A7V9FWK3-F1
#
_entry.id   AF-A0A7V9FWK3-F1
#
_cell.length_a   1.000
_cell.length_b   1.000
_cell.length_c   1.000
_cell.angle_alpha   90.00
_cell.angle_beta   90.00
_cell.angle_gamma   90.00
#
_symmetry.space_group_name_H-M   'P 1'
#
loop_
_entity.id
_entity.type
_entity.pdbx_description
1 polymer ?
#
loop_
_entity_poly.entity_id
_entity_poly.type
_entity_poly.pdbx_seq_one_letter_code
_entity_poly.pdbx_strand_id
1 'polypeptide(L)'
;MATTAAAHLPAVFLNAAATDITQPSPADPKGRSTGHREVWHDREVPPTLARSHPDSPAPVMSPPSPQPVNSPNGKAFDDAVTAGDWATAATSLAKLAVPTSKLAPLTIDQLRLLQDAVARARSALGGVGTVLQLAIAVELQGKGVPATKIAAGAAFGKFETKVDERIDGDEATGRWYTHKIHIAFAPDPAVVNADEIAFIQTVRLVETASGSNTDPDQANQKRQTPSATSVDRRSGKKHGWYGMKDDGTGSPQLTAWKKSTPATPATMRDRSSWNQPNTTWQFETMVVCRSGADTGKVYVVATWGFTVDADLHLTEQAPMVTNKQSTEATAAVRNWNDQAAGSAFDRNAPGQMSLPALT
;
A
#
# COMPACT_ATOMS: atom_id res chain seq x y z
N MET A 1 -58.08 -0.65 8.52
CA MET A 1 -56.97 -0.02 9.27
C MET A 1 -56.42 -1.06 10.22
N ALA A 2 -55.25 -1.63 9.93
CA ALA A 2 -54.53 -2.51 10.85
C ALA A 2 -53.04 -2.31 10.61
N THR A 3 -52.36 -1.97 11.69
CA THR A 3 -50.99 -1.47 11.78
C THR A 3 -49.96 -2.60 11.80
N THR A 4 -48.83 -2.25 11.20
CA THR A 4 -47.46 -2.76 11.24
C THR A 4 -47.04 -3.62 12.45
N ALA A 5 -46.24 -4.66 12.17
CA ALA A 5 -45.17 -5.12 13.05
C ALA A 5 -44.01 -5.69 12.20
N ALA A 6 -42.95 -4.91 12.05
CA ALA A 6 -41.70 -5.36 11.44
C ALA A 6 -40.79 -5.90 12.57
N ALA A 7 -40.42 -7.17 12.47
CA ALA A 7 -39.51 -7.82 13.40
C ALA A 7 -38.07 -7.31 13.18
N HIS A 8 -37.49 -6.70 14.21
CA HIS A 8 -36.05 -6.46 14.33
C HIS A 8 -35.35 -7.76 14.73
N LEU A 9 -34.31 -8.13 13.98
CA LEU A 9 -33.35 -9.18 14.37
C LEU A 9 -32.17 -8.55 15.13
N PRO A 10 -31.61 -9.21 16.16
CA PRO A 10 -30.57 -8.61 17.00
C PRO A 10 -29.18 -8.65 16.33
N ALA A 11 -28.42 -7.58 16.58
CA ALA A 11 -27.00 -7.47 16.29
C ALA A 11 -26.19 -8.47 17.14
N VAL A 12 -25.17 -9.08 16.55
CA VAL A 12 -24.23 -9.98 17.23
C VAL A 12 -23.28 -9.14 18.10
N PHE A 13 -23.36 -9.33 19.41
CA PHE A 13 -22.51 -8.69 20.42
C PHE A 13 -21.12 -9.34 20.46
N LEU A 14 -20.06 -8.51 20.48
CA LEU A 14 -18.76 -8.87 21.05
C LEU A 14 -18.71 -8.33 22.47
N ASN A 15 -18.73 -9.22 23.47
CA ASN A 15 -18.49 -8.89 24.88
C ASN A 15 -16.98 -8.92 25.14
N ALA A 16 -16.38 -7.78 25.47
CA ALA A 16 -15.04 -7.70 26.05
C ALA A 16 -15.18 -7.34 27.54
N ALA A 17 -14.67 -8.21 28.42
CA ALA A 17 -14.60 -7.96 29.85
C ALA A 17 -13.38 -7.08 30.16
N ALA A 18 -13.60 -5.98 30.88
CA ALA A 18 -12.55 -5.07 31.30
C ALA A 18 -11.90 -5.55 32.61
N THR A 19 -10.57 -5.64 32.63
CA THR A 19 -9.76 -5.70 33.85
C THR A 19 -8.84 -4.49 33.87
N ASP A 20 -8.97 -3.72 34.95
CA ASP A 20 -8.33 -2.44 35.23
C ASP A 20 -6.94 -2.68 35.85
N ILE A 21 -5.87 -2.15 35.25
CA ILE A 21 -4.54 -2.06 35.85
C ILE A 21 -3.92 -0.71 35.47
N THR A 22 -3.63 0.10 36.49
CA THR A 22 -3.05 1.43 36.44
C THR A 22 -1.51 1.39 36.48
N GLN A 23 -0.86 2.07 35.51
CA GLN A 23 0.35 2.95 35.50
C GLN A 23 1.59 2.67 36.41
N PRO A 24 2.85 3.10 36.09
CA PRO A 24 3.20 4.44 35.56
C PRO A 24 4.38 4.59 34.56
N SER A 25 4.48 5.81 34.01
CA SER A 25 5.47 6.36 33.07
C SER A 25 6.74 6.92 33.73
N PRO A 26 7.87 7.04 33.01
CA PRO A 26 8.73 8.21 33.21
C PRO A 26 9.42 8.82 31.96
N ALA A 27 9.32 10.16 31.91
CA ALA A 27 10.34 11.21 31.68
C ALA A 27 11.32 11.21 30.47
N ASP A 28 11.28 12.35 29.75
CA ASP A 28 12.26 12.92 28.81
C ASP A 28 13.59 13.37 29.45
N PRO A 29 14.68 13.46 28.66
CA PRO A 29 15.53 14.66 28.73
C PRO A 29 16.10 15.21 27.39
N LYS A 30 16.43 16.51 27.46
CA LYS A 30 16.94 17.46 26.45
C LYS A 30 18.44 17.34 26.09
N GLY A 31 18.82 17.96 24.95
CA GLY A 31 20.16 18.53 24.64
C GLY A 31 20.82 17.89 23.40
N ARG A 32 21.57 18.56 22.51
CA ARG A 32 22.35 19.82 22.45
C ARG A 32 22.60 20.17 20.97
N SER A 33 22.86 21.45 20.66
CA SER A 33 23.35 21.91 19.35
C SER A 33 24.88 22.04 19.33
N THR A 34 25.48 21.88 18.15
CA THR A 34 26.89 22.19 17.87
C THR A 34 26.98 22.98 16.56
N GLY A 35 27.61 24.15 16.62
CA GLY A 35 27.93 24.99 15.47
C GLY A 35 29.26 24.60 14.81
N HIS A 36 29.41 24.95 13.52
CA HIS A 36 30.67 24.91 12.81
C HIS A 36 30.89 26.20 12.01
N ARG A 37 32.13 26.69 12.09
CA ARG A 37 32.72 27.85 11.40
C ARG A 37 33.00 27.53 9.94
N GLU A 38 32.88 28.54 9.07
CA GLU A 38 33.38 28.52 7.70
C GLU A 38 34.46 29.62 7.54
N VAL A 39 35.58 29.26 6.90
CA VAL A 39 36.76 30.09 6.68
C VAL A 39 36.84 30.41 5.18
N TRP A 40 36.95 31.70 4.84
CA TRP A 40 37.14 32.18 3.47
C TRP A 40 38.63 32.25 3.13
N HIS A 41 39.02 31.75 1.96
CA HIS A 41 40.33 31.98 1.37
C HIS A 41 40.18 32.70 0.04
N ASP A 42 40.79 33.90 -0.03
CA ASP A 42 41.05 34.68 -1.23
C ASP A 42 41.98 33.92 -2.18
N ARG A 43 41.72 34.03 -3.49
CA ARG A 43 42.67 33.59 -4.53
C ARG A 43 42.86 34.66 -5.59
N GLU A 44 44.13 35.00 -5.75
CA GLU A 44 44.70 35.99 -6.64
C GLU A 44 44.57 35.63 -8.13
N VAL A 45 44.51 36.68 -8.95
CA VAL A 45 44.50 36.64 -10.42
C VAL A 45 45.92 36.87 -10.93
N PRO A 46 46.44 36.06 -11.88
CA PRO A 46 47.62 36.42 -12.66
C PRO A 46 47.30 36.78 -14.13
N PRO A 47 48.25 37.45 -14.80
CA PRO A 47 47.99 38.33 -15.93
C PRO A 47 48.13 37.69 -17.32
N THR A 48 47.52 38.41 -18.26
CA THR A 48 47.52 38.33 -19.72
C THR A 48 48.92 38.20 -20.35
N LEU A 49 49.10 37.28 -21.31
CA LEU A 49 50.21 37.34 -22.28
C LEU A 49 49.86 36.78 -23.67
N ALA A 50 50.17 37.63 -24.66
CA ALA A 50 50.67 37.42 -26.03
C ALA A 50 49.93 36.51 -27.04
N ARG A 51 49.54 37.16 -28.15
CA ARG A 51 49.16 36.59 -29.46
C ARG A 51 50.41 36.17 -30.25
N SER A 52 50.36 34.99 -30.87
CA SER A 52 51.21 34.58 -31.99
C SER A 52 50.37 33.98 -33.13
N HIS A 53 50.92 34.11 -34.34
CA HIS A 53 50.32 33.95 -35.67
C HIS A 53 50.04 32.48 -36.10
N PRO A 54 49.33 32.25 -37.23
CA PRO A 54 48.63 30.99 -37.52
C PRO A 54 49.52 29.94 -38.19
N ASP A 55 49.70 28.81 -37.52
CA ASP A 55 50.21 27.58 -38.11
C ASP A 55 49.06 26.66 -38.56
N SER A 56 49.34 25.89 -39.61
CA SER A 56 48.47 24.94 -40.32
C SER A 56 47.51 24.12 -39.43
N PRO A 57 46.28 23.82 -39.90
CA PRO A 57 45.28 23.12 -39.10
C PRO A 57 45.78 21.71 -38.75
N ALA A 58 46.12 21.54 -37.48
CA ALA A 58 46.35 20.24 -36.88
C ALA A 58 45.11 19.35 -37.10
N PRO A 59 45.27 18.02 -37.28
CA PRO A 59 44.15 17.10 -37.36
C PRO A 59 43.25 17.32 -36.14
N VAL A 60 41.99 17.67 -36.39
CA VAL A 60 40.98 17.88 -35.37
C VAL A 60 40.75 16.55 -34.66
N MET A 61 41.54 16.30 -33.62
CA MET A 61 41.23 15.25 -32.66
C MET A 61 39.92 15.66 -32.02
N SER A 62 38.84 14.98 -32.41
CA SER A 62 37.56 15.12 -31.72
C SER A 62 37.83 14.92 -30.23
N PRO A 63 37.45 15.86 -29.36
CA PRO A 63 37.63 15.68 -27.93
C PRO A 63 36.96 14.36 -27.53
N PRO A 64 37.60 13.54 -26.69
CA PRO A 64 37.01 12.29 -26.24
C PRO A 64 35.62 12.59 -25.69
N SER A 65 34.62 11.84 -26.15
CA SER A 65 33.25 12.01 -25.67
C SER A 65 33.27 11.97 -24.14
N PRO A 66 32.68 12.96 -23.46
CA PRO A 66 32.71 13.01 -22.01
C PRO A 66 32.18 11.69 -21.46
N GLN A 67 33.01 11.02 -20.66
CA GLN A 67 32.61 9.80 -19.98
C GLN A 67 31.38 10.15 -19.11
N PRO A 68 30.28 9.37 -19.19
CA PRO A 68 29.11 9.63 -18.39
C PRO A 68 29.51 9.60 -16.91
N VAL A 69 29.35 10.75 -16.24
CA VAL A 69 29.65 10.86 -14.81
C VAL A 69 28.60 10.03 -14.07
N ASN A 70 29.00 8.89 -13.52
CA ASN A 70 28.14 8.08 -12.66
C ASN A 70 27.83 8.87 -11.40
N SER A 71 26.66 9.49 -11.34
CA SER A 71 26.21 10.15 -10.12
C SER A 71 25.94 9.09 -9.04
N PRO A 72 26.27 9.34 -7.76
CA PRO A 72 25.97 8.41 -6.67
C PRO A 72 24.50 7.99 -6.62
N ASN A 73 23.58 8.92 -6.92
CA ASN A 73 22.14 8.66 -6.99
C ASN A 73 21.79 7.74 -8.17
N GLY A 74 22.51 7.82 -9.29
CA GLY A 74 22.30 6.96 -10.45
C GLY A 74 22.63 5.51 -10.12
N LYS A 75 23.75 5.28 -9.44
CA LYS A 75 24.12 3.96 -8.94
C LYS A 75 23.12 3.43 -7.91
N ALA A 76 22.70 4.26 -6.95
CA ALA A 76 21.73 3.88 -5.93
C ALA A 76 20.38 3.45 -6.54
N PHE A 77 19.94 4.12 -7.61
CA PHE A 77 18.76 3.70 -8.37
C PHE A 77 18.96 2.32 -9.01
N ASP A 78 20.08 2.09 -9.71
CA ASP A 78 20.35 0.83 -10.41
C ASP A 78 20.46 -0.35 -9.43
N ASP A 79 21.14 -0.14 -8.29
CA ASP A 79 21.26 -1.12 -7.22
C ASP A 79 19.88 -1.47 -6.64
N ALA A 80 19.03 -0.46 -6.41
CA ALA A 80 17.68 -0.63 -5.88
C ALA A 80 16.75 -1.38 -6.84
N VAL A 81 16.79 -1.05 -8.15
CA VAL A 81 16.04 -1.78 -9.19
C VAL A 81 16.47 -3.25 -9.24
N THR A 82 17.77 -3.52 -9.14
CA THR A 82 18.33 -4.89 -9.14
C THR A 82 17.88 -5.67 -7.91
N ALA A 83 17.82 -5.02 -6.75
CA ALA A 83 17.37 -5.62 -5.49
C ALA A 83 15.83 -5.73 -5.38
N GLY A 84 15.06 -5.12 -6.29
CA GLY A 84 13.61 -5.01 -6.17
C GLY A 84 13.13 -4.05 -5.08
N ASP A 85 14.00 -3.14 -4.61
CA ASP A 85 13.66 -2.10 -3.64
C ASP A 85 13.12 -0.84 -4.35
N TRP A 86 11.84 -0.90 -4.71
CA TRP A 86 11.19 0.16 -5.46
C TRP A 86 11.01 1.47 -4.68
N ALA A 87 10.98 1.41 -3.35
CA ALA A 87 10.92 2.61 -2.51
C ALA A 87 12.24 3.39 -2.60
N THR A 88 13.38 2.69 -2.47
CA THR A 88 14.70 3.28 -2.68
C THR A 88 14.91 3.72 -4.12
N ALA A 89 14.40 2.96 -5.11
CA ALA A 89 14.46 3.36 -6.51
C ALA A 89 13.70 4.68 -6.75
N ALA A 90 12.47 4.82 -6.25
CA ALA A 90 11.67 6.04 -6.40
C ALA A 90 12.36 7.27 -5.80
N THR A 91 12.90 7.14 -4.57
CA THR A 91 13.58 8.25 -3.88
C THR A 91 14.93 8.60 -4.51
N SER A 92 15.68 7.63 -5.02
CA SER A 92 16.93 7.85 -5.75
C SER A 92 16.68 8.52 -7.10
N LEU A 93 15.65 8.07 -7.83
CA LEU A 93 15.25 8.61 -9.12
C LEU A 93 14.88 10.10 -9.03
N ALA A 94 14.16 10.48 -7.97
CA ALA A 94 13.76 11.87 -7.70
C ALA A 94 14.95 12.83 -7.49
N LYS A 95 16.13 12.31 -7.18
CA LYS A 95 17.37 13.09 -6.95
C LYS A 95 18.25 13.19 -8.20
N LEU A 96 17.84 12.59 -9.33
CA LEU A 96 18.61 12.68 -10.58
C LEU A 96 18.31 13.98 -11.31
N ALA A 97 19.34 14.56 -11.94
CA ALA A 97 19.16 15.71 -12.82
C ALA A 97 18.35 15.35 -14.08
N VAL A 98 18.47 14.10 -14.57
CA VAL A 98 17.75 13.59 -15.75
C VAL A 98 17.11 12.23 -15.46
N PRO A 99 15.99 12.17 -14.71
CA PRO A 99 15.37 10.92 -14.29
C PRO A 99 14.91 10.03 -15.46
N THR A 100 14.45 10.62 -16.55
CA THR A 100 13.87 9.91 -17.70
C THR A 100 14.83 8.91 -18.36
N SER A 101 16.13 9.21 -18.36
CA SER A 101 17.18 8.32 -18.89
C SER A 101 17.21 6.93 -18.22
N LYS A 102 16.74 6.84 -16.97
CA LYS A 102 16.68 5.60 -16.20
C LYS A 102 15.38 4.81 -16.39
N LEU A 103 14.36 5.41 -16.98
CA LEU A 103 13.06 4.77 -17.19
C LEU A 103 13.05 3.87 -18.44
N ALA A 104 13.70 4.32 -19.52
CA ALA A 104 13.68 3.62 -20.81
C ALA A 104 14.12 2.14 -20.76
N PRO A 105 15.15 1.75 -19.98
CA PRO A 105 15.57 0.35 -19.90
C PRO A 105 14.61 -0.55 -19.10
N LEU A 106 13.70 0.02 -18.30
CA LEU A 106 12.81 -0.77 -17.45
C LEU A 106 11.77 -1.52 -18.29
N THR A 107 11.39 -2.70 -17.82
CA THR A 107 10.22 -3.44 -18.36
C THR A 107 8.90 -2.78 -17.96
N ILE A 108 7.79 -3.19 -18.59
CA ILE A 108 6.45 -2.71 -18.20
C ILE A 108 6.18 -2.99 -16.72
N ASP A 109 6.46 -4.19 -16.23
CA ASP A 109 6.22 -4.57 -14.83
C ASP A 109 7.07 -3.76 -13.86
N GLN A 110 8.34 -3.52 -14.18
CA GLN A 110 9.22 -2.67 -13.37
C GLN A 110 8.74 -1.22 -13.33
N LEU A 111 8.23 -0.69 -14.45
CA LEU A 111 7.62 0.64 -14.48
C LEU A 111 6.37 0.72 -13.60
N ARG A 112 5.56 -0.34 -13.52
CA ARG A 112 4.40 -0.39 -12.62
C ARG A 112 4.80 -0.44 -11.16
N LEU A 113 5.79 -1.25 -10.81
CA LEU A 113 6.34 -1.31 -9.46
C LEU A 113 6.89 0.06 -9.03
N LEU A 114 7.60 0.74 -9.93
CA LEU A 114 8.09 2.09 -9.71
C LEU A 114 6.94 3.11 -9.61
N GLN A 115 5.91 3.00 -10.46
CA GLN A 115 4.70 3.82 -10.42
C GLN A 115 4.03 3.73 -9.03
N ASP A 116 3.88 2.52 -8.52
CA ASP A 116 3.27 2.27 -7.21
C ASP A 116 4.13 2.84 -6.07
N ALA A 117 5.45 2.68 -6.14
CA ALA A 117 6.37 3.22 -5.15
C ALA A 117 6.35 4.76 -5.12
N VAL A 118 6.34 5.41 -6.29
CA VAL A 118 6.21 6.88 -6.38
C VAL A 118 4.85 7.34 -5.84
N ALA A 119 3.77 6.59 -6.07
CA ALA A 119 2.44 6.92 -5.55
C ALA A 119 2.42 6.86 -4.00
N ARG A 120 2.98 5.79 -3.42
CA ARG A 120 3.10 5.63 -1.95
C ARG A 120 4.01 6.70 -1.32
N ALA A 121 5.07 7.12 -2.00
CA ALA A 121 6.01 8.12 -1.51
C ALA A 121 5.61 9.57 -1.83
N ARG A 122 4.41 9.82 -2.37
CA ARG A 122 4.02 11.14 -2.93
C ARG A 122 4.20 12.30 -1.96
N SER A 123 3.85 12.13 -0.68
CA SER A 123 4.01 13.18 0.33
C SER A 123 5.48 13.54 0.56
N ALA A 124 6.37 12.54 0.62
CA ALA A 124 7.80 12.73 0.80
C ALA A 124 8.50 13.29 -0.45
N LEU A 125 8.00 12.96 -1.64
CA LEU A 125 8.55 13.44 -2.92
C LEU A 125 8.01 14.82 -3.34
N GLY A 126 6.95 15.31 -2.71
CA GLY A 126 6.32 16.58 -3.04
C GLY A 126 5.95 16.69 -4.53
N GLY A 127 6.23 17.86 -5.13
CA GLY A 127 5.95 18.11 -6.55
C GLY A 127 6.68 17.17 -7.52
N VAL A 128 7.88 16.69 -7.14
CA VAL A 128 8.69 15.78 -7.98
C VAL A 128 7.97 14.45 -8.21
N GLY A 129 7.21 13.96 -7.21
CA GLY A 129 6.43 12.74 -7.35
C GLY A 129 5.43 12.80 -8.52
N THR A 130 4.76 13.93 -8.71
CA THR A 130 3.82 14.13 -9.83
C THR A 130 4.54 14.11 -11.18
N VAL A 131 5.71 14.75 -11.27
CA VAL A 131 6.52 14.76 -12.50
C VAL A 131 7.00 13.34 -12.86
N LEU A 132 7.45 12.57 -11.87
CA LEU A 132 7.87 11.18 -12.07
C LEU A 132 6.71 10.29 -12.52
N GLN A 133 5.51 10.45 -11.93
CA GLN A 133 4.31 9.72 -12.39
C GLN A 133 4.02 9.96 -13.87
N LEU A 134 4.10 11.21 -14.32
CA LEU A 134 3.90 11.56 -15.73
C LEU A 134 5.00 10.97 -16.62
N ALA A 135 6.26 11.03 -16.19
CA ALA A 135 7.37 10.44 -16.95
C ALA A 135 7.23 8.92 -17.11
N ILE A 136 6.83 8.23 -16.04
CA ILE A 136 6.54 6.78 -16.07
C ILE A 136 5.36 6.47 -16.99
N ALA A 137 4.29 7.29 -16.95
CA ALA A 137 3.14 7.15 -17.83
C ALA A 137 3.52 7.26 -19.32
N VAL A 138 4.36 8.24 -19.68
CA VAL A 138 4.87 8.41 -21.05
C VAL A 138 5.70 7.19 -21.47
N GLU A 139 6.57 6.68 -20.59
CA GLU A 139 7.39 5.51 -20.89
C GLU A 139 6.52 4.24 -21.08
N LEU A 140 5.51 4.03 -20.22
CA LEU A 140 4.55 2.94 -20.39
C LEU A 140 3.84 3.02 -21.75
N GLN A 141 3.40 4.22 -22.13
CA GLN A 141 2.77 4.45 -23.44
C GLN A 141 3.74 4.14 -24.60
N GLY A 142 5.00 4.58 -24.48
CA GLY A 142 6.07 4.30 -25.46
C GLY A 142 6.34 2.79 -25.63
N LYS A 143 6.08 1.99 -24.59
CA LYS A 143 6.14 0.51 -24.62
C LYS A 143 4.84 -0.16 -25.08
N GLY A 144 3.88 0.62 -25.60
CA GLY A 144 2.64 0.10 -26.17
C GLY A 144 1.52 -0.15 -25.16
N VAL A 145 1.64 0.31 -23.91
CA VAL A 145 0.54 0.23 -22.94
C VAL A 145 -0.56 1.20 -23.37
N PRO A 146 -1.81 0.75 -23.58
CA PRO A 146 -2.91 1.63 -23.94
C PRO A 146 -3.12 2.70 -22.88
N ALA A 147 -3.46 3.94 -23.28
CA ALA A 147 -3.66 5.06 -22.36
C ALA A 147 -4.67 4.75 -21.23
N THR A 148 -5.72 3.99 -21.54
CA THR A 148 -6.75 3.54 -20.59
C THR A 148 -6.24 2.56 -19.54
N LYS A 149 -5.06 1.98 -19.73
CA LYS A 149 -4.42 1.02 -18.83
C LYS A 149 -3.28 1.64 -18.03
N ILE A 150 -2.84 2.87 -18.32
CA ILE A 150 -1.66 3.50 -17.69
C ILE A 150 -1.91 3.89 -16.23
N ALA A 151 -3.15 4.22 -15.86
CA ALA A 151 -3.47 4.54 -14.48
C ALA A 151 -3.22 3.34 -13.55
N ALA A 152 -2.86 3.61 -12.30
CA ALA A 152 -2.69 2.57 -11.30
C ALA A 152 -4.01 1.82 -11.08
N GLY A 153 -3.94 0.48 -10.99
CA GLY A 153 -5.09 -0.40 -10.86
C GLY A 153 -5.90 -0.66 -12.14
N ALA A 154 -5.58 0.02 -13.25
CA ALA A 154 -6.26 -0.18 -14.53
C ALA A 154 -5.65 -1.30 -15.38
N ALA A 155 -4.46 -1.81 -15.02
CA ALA A 155 -3.72 -2.78 -15.83
C ALA A 155 -4.53 -4.07 -16.11
N PHE A 156 -5.21 -4.59 -15.09
CA PHE A 156 -5.83 -5.92 -15.14
C PHE A 156 -7.36 -5.91 -15.22
N GLY A 157 -8.01 -4.75 -15.24
CA GLY A 157 -9.47 -4.68 -15.24
C GLY A 157 -10.01 -3.32 -14.85
N LYS A 158 -11.32 -3.28 -14.58
CA LYS A 158 -11.99 -2.12 -14.00
C LYS A 158 -12.07 -2.30 -12.49
N PHE A 159 -11.61 -1.31 -11.76
CA PHE A 159 -11.62 -1.29 -10.30
C PHE A 159 -12.42 -0.10 -9.78
N GLU A 160 -13.25 -0.33 -8.77
CA GLU A 160 -14.10 0.69 -8.16
C GLU A 160 -14.07 0.57 -6.64
N THR A 161 -13.99 1.72 -5.97
CA THR A 161 -14.16 1.85 -4.52
C THR A 161 -15.25 2.87 -4.23
N LYS A 162 -16.13 2.57 -3.28
CA LYS A 162 -17.21 3.46 -2.87
C LYS A 162 -17.42 3.37 -1.37
N VAL A 163 -17.56 4.50 -0.70
CA VAL A 163 -18.07 4.55 0.67
C VAL A 163 -19.59 4.48 0.61
N ASP A 164 -20.15 3.41 1.19
CA ASP A 164 -21.60 3.17 1.26
C ASP A 164 -22.23 3.80 2.51
N GLU A 165 -21.47 3.97 3.59
CA GLU A 165 -21.96 4.50 4.88
C GLU A 165 -20.82 5.20 5.63
N ARG A 166 -21.07 6.41 6.12
CA ARG A 166 -20.22 7.14 7.06
C ARG A 166 -21.11 7.71 8.14
N ILE A 167 -20.93 7.24 9.37
CA ILE A 167 -21.67 7.69 10.56
C ILE A 167 -20.66 8.02 11.64
N ASP A 168 -20.68 9.27 12.08
CA ASP A 168 -19.93 9.70 13.24
C ASP A 168 -20.54 9.12 14.53
N GLY A 169 -19.69 8.74 15.48
CA GLY A 169 -20.12 8.27 16.79
C GLY A 169 -20.70 9.39 17.64
N ASP A 170 -21.04 9.07 18.89
CA ASP A 170 -21.41 10.05 19.91
C ASP A 170 -21.19 9.39 21.28
N GLU A 171 -20.17 9.86 22.00
CA GLU A 171 -19.79 9.31 23.31
C GLU A 171 -20.91 9.51 24.34
N ALA A 172 -21.61 10.65 24.31
CA ALA A 172 -22.64 10.98 25.28
C ALA A 172 -23.86 10.05 25.18
N THR A 173 -24.16 9.55 23.97
CA THR A 173 -25.25 8.59 23.73
C THR A 173 -24.78 7.15 23.62
N GLY A 174 -23.47 6.89 23.68
CA GLY A 174 -22.87 5.57 23.46
C GLY A 174 -23.00 5.07 22.01
N ARG A 175 -23.26 5.96 21.05
CA ARG A 175 -23.40 5.60 19.63
C ARG A 175 -22.04 5.33 19.02
N TRP A 176 -21.93 4.18 18.34
CA TRP A 176 -20.70 3.77 17.67
C TRP A 176 -20.54 4.51 16.35
N TYR A 177 -19.30 4.83 15.97
CA TYR A 177 -19.03 5.26 14.60
C TYR A 177 -19.16 4.07 13.65
N THR A 178 -19.45 4.33 12.38
CA THR A 178 -19.53 3.31 11.33
C THR A 178 -18.92 3.85 10.04
N HIS A 179 -18.02 3.07 9.45
CA HIS A 179 -17.48 3.29 8.11
C HIS A 179 -17.69 2.02 7.28
N LYS A 180 -18.35 2.15 6.13
CA LYS A 180 -18.63 1.02 5.24
C LYS A 180 -18.12 1.32 3.84
N ILE A 181 -17.26 0.44 3.33
CA ILE A 181 -16.74 0.51 1.97
C ILE A 181 -17.25 -0.66 1.14
N HIS A 182 -17.42 -0.41 -0.15
CA HIS A 182 -17.69 -1.39 -1.18
C HIS A 182 -16.59 -1.29 -2.24
N ILE A 183 -15.99 -2.44 -2.54
CA ILE A 183 -14.96 -2.58 -3.56
C ILE A 183 -15.46 -3.57 -4.61
N ALA A 184 -15.28 -3.23 -5.89
CA ALA A 184 -15.62 -4.08 -7.01
C ALA A 184 -14.47 -4.17 -8.01
N PHE A 185 -14.26 -5.37 -8.58
CA PHE A 185 -13.29 -5.61 -9.62
C PHE A 185 -13.86 -6.46 -10.75
N ALA A 186 -13.85 -5.92 -11.96
CA ALA A 186 -14.18 -6.65 -13.19
C ALA A 186 -12.87 -6.92 -13.96
N PRO A 187 -12.36 -8.16 -13.97
CA PRO A 187 -11.12 -8.48 -14.67
C PRO A 187 -11.25 -8.31 -16.18
N ASP A 188 -10.15 -7.95 -16.82
CA ASP A 188 -10.01 -7.98 -18.27
C ASP A 188 -9.52 -9.38 -18.71
N PRO A 189 -10.38 -10.17 -19.39
CA PRO A 189 -10.05 -11.54 -19.75
C PRO A 189 -8.89 -11.66 -20.74
N ALA A 190 -8.47 -10.56 -21.39
CA ALA A 190 -7.32 -10.58 -22.29
C ALA A 190 -5.97 -10.65 -21.55
N VAL A 191 -5.93 -10.25 -20.28
CA VAL A 191 -4.67 -10.13 -19.50
C VAL A 191 -4.70 -10.85 -18.16
N VAL A 192 -5.88 -11.29 -17.70
CA VAL A 192 -6.07 -12.03 -16.45
C VAL A 192 -6.18 -13.52 -16.72
N ASN A 193 -5.34 -14.34 -16.07
CA ASN A 193 -5.37 -15.80 -16.16
C ASN A 193 -5.75 -16.45 -14.82
N ALA A 194 -6.90 -16.04 -14.29
CA ALA A 194 -7.52 -16.61 -13.09
C ALA A 194 -8.73 -17.47 -13.46
N ASP A 195 -8.98 -18.51 -12.66
CA ASP A 195 -10.26 -19.21 -12.64
C ASP A 195 -11.19 -18.64 -11.56
N GLU A 196 -10.62 -18.14 -10.45
CA GLU A 196 -11.34 -17.47 -9.38
C GLU A 196 -10.52 -16.30 -8.81
N ILE A 197 -11.18 -15.17 -8.54
CA ILE A 197 -10.59 -13.98 -7.90
C ILE A 197 -11.37 -13.66 -6.64
N ALA A 198 -10.64 -13.42 -5.56
CA ALA A 198 -11.19 -13.01 -4.27
C ALA A 198 -10.32 -11.91 -3.65
N PHE A 199 -10.62 -11.52 -2.41
CA PHE A 199 -9.97 -10.42 -1.73
C PHE A 199 -9.20 -10.92 -0.51
N ILE A 200 -7.99 -10.40 -0.34
CA ILE A 200 -7.25 -10.45 0.92
C ILE A 200 -7.21 -9.00 1.41
N GLN A 201 -7.56 -8.79 2.67
CA GLN A 201 -7.44 -7.49 3.31
C GLN A 201 -6.42 -7.58 4.44
N THR A 202 -5.64 -6.54 4.64
CA THR A 202 -4.87 -6.34 5.88
C THR A 202 -5.38 -5.12 6.60
N VAL A 203 -5.32 -5.15 7.93
CA VAL A 203 -5.71 -4.05 8.80
C VAL A 203 -4.55 -3.68 9.72
N ARG A 204 -4.40 -2.37 9.95
CA ARG A 204 -3.62 -1.77 11.02
C ARG A 204 -4.54 -0.84 11.80
N LEU A 205 -4.75 -1.16 13.07
CA LEU A 205 -5.59 -0.43 13.99
C LEU A 205 -4.75 0.02 15.18
N VAL A 206 -4.53 1.33 15.28
CA VAL A 206 -3.64 1.91 16.28
C VAL A 206 -4.23 3.13 16.96
N GLU A 207 -3.71 3.46 18.13
CA GLU A 207 -3.92 4.77 18.74
C GLU A 207 -3.23 5.84 17.88
N THR A 208 -3.94 6.92 17.58
CA THR A 208 -3.47 7.98 16.68
C THR A 208 -2.21 8.67 17.21
N ALA A 209 -2.12 8.90 18.51
CA ALA A 209 -1.02 9.65 19.12
C ALA A 209 0.26 8.81 19.27
N SER A 210 0.16 7.61 19.85
CA SER A 210 1.34 6.79 20.14
C SER A 210 1.69 5.81 19.02
N GLY A 211 0.76 5.51 18.11
CA GLY A 211 0.89 4.43 17.13
C GLY A 211 0.82 3.03 17.75
N SER A 212 0.49 2.90 19.04
CA SER A 212 0.32 1.61 19.72
C SER A 212 -0.85 0.84 19.15
N ASN A 213 -0.71 -0.49 19.06
CA ASN A 213 -1.79 -1.35 18.59
C ASN A 213 -3.03 -1.26 19.48
N THR A 214 -4.20 -1.11 18.87
CA THR A 214 -5.50 -1.09 19.55
C THR A 214 -6.45 -2.19 19.07
N ASP A 215 -6.00 -3.12 18.22
CA ASP A 215 -6.81 -4.26 17.78
C ASP A 215 -7.25 -5.13 18.98
N PRO A 216 -8.55 -5.28 19.28
CA PRO A 216 -9.00 -6.09 20.41
C PRO A 216 -8.86 -7.60 20.18
N ASP A 217 -8.69 -8.08 18.95
CA ASP A 217 -8.55 -9.51 18.65
C ASP A 217 -7.10 -9.98 18.91
N GLN A 218 -6.89 -10.63 20.07
CA GLN A 218 -5.60 -11.19 20.44
C GLN A 218 -5.02 -12.16 19.38
N ALA A 219 -5.85 -12.85 18.60
CA ALA A 219 -5.35 -13.72 17.54
C ALA A 219 -4.71 -12.93 16.40
N ASN A 220 -5.19 -11.70 16.13
CA ASN A 220 -4.55 -10.76 15.20
C ASN A 220 -3.22 -10.27 15.76
N GLN A 221 -3.21 -9.87 17.03
CA GLN A 221 -1.99 -9.38 17.69
C GLN A 221 -0.85 -10.41 17.65
N LYS A 222 -1.15 -11.69 17.84
CA LYS A 222 -0.12 -12.76 17.82
C LYS A 222 0.60 -12.93 16.48
N ARG A 223 -0.02 -12.51 15.37
CA ARG A 223 0.52 -12.68 14.01
C ARG A 223 0.78 -11.35 13.31
N GLN A 224 0.66 -10.23 14.01
CA GLN A 224 0.88 -8.93 13.41
C GLN A 224 2.36 -8.75 13.04
N THR A 225 2.60 -7.94 12.03
CA THR A 225 3.93 -7.40 11.72
C THR A 225 4.40 -6.44 12.81
N PRO A 226 5.69 -6.03 12.82
CA PRO A 226 6.18 -5.00 13.74
C PRO A 226 5.41 -3.67 13.69
N SER A 227 4.77 -3.35 12.56
CA SER A 227 3.96 -2.13 12.41
C SER A 227 2.51 -2.29 12.87
N ALA A 228 2.16 -3.39 13.55
CA ALA A 228 0.79 -3.74 13.96
C ALA A 228 -0.19 -3.98 12.79
N THR A 229 0.32 -4.49 11.67
CA THR A 229 -0.51 -4.90 10.53
C THR A 229 -0.77 -6.40 10.58
N SER A 230 -2.00 -6.84 10.33
CA SER A 230 -2.33 -8.26 10.21
C SER A 230 -3.32 -8.52 9.08
N VAL A 231 -3.44 -9.78 8.62
CA VAL A 231 -4.51 -10.17 7.68
C VAL A 231 -5.86 -9.99 8.36
N ASP A 232 -6.70 -9.13 7.80
CA ASP A 232 -8.07 -8.93 8.23
C ASP A 232 -8.96 -10.04 7.70
N ARG A 233 -9.59 -10.73 8.63
CA ARG A 233 -10.31 -11.96 8.42
C ARG A 233 -11.41 -12.08 9.45
N ARG A 234 -12.44 -12.86 9.13
CA ARG A 234 -13.52 -13.13 10.08
C ARG A 234 -12.99 -13.94 11.27
N SER A 235 -13.19 -13.42 12.48
CA SER A 235 -12.70 -14.09 13.70
C SER A 235 -13.22 -15.54 13.80
N GLY A 236 -12.38 -16.44 14.31
CA GLY A 236 -12.61 -17.89 14.37
C GLY A 236 -12.70 -18.65 13.03
N LYS A 237 -12.42 -18.03 11.88
CA LYS A 237 -12.48 -18.69 10.55
C LYS A 237 -11.16 -19.27 10.06
N LYS A 238 -11.26 -20.37 9.30
CA LYS A 238 -10.12 -21.12 8.73
C LYS A 238 -9.41 -20.37 7.60
N HIS A 239 -10.15 -19.59 6.82
CA HIS A 239 -9.64 -18.90 5.63
C HIS A 239 -9.16 -17.49 5.98
N GLY A 240 -8.02 -17.09 5.43
CA GLY A 240 -7.53 -15.70 5.47
C GLY A 240 -8.13 -14.82 4.37
N TRP A 241 -8.96 -15.38 3.50
CA TRP A 241 -9.69 -14.65 2.47
C TRP A 241 -10.82 -13.84 3.13
N TYR A 242 -10.88 -12.54 2.83
CA TYR A 242 -11.86 -11.66 3.46
C TYR A 242 -13.28 -12.09 3.13
N GLY A 243 -14.15 -12.19 4.14
CA GLY A 243 -15.56 -12.59 3.97
C GLY A 243 -15.78 -14.08 3.62
N MET A 244 -14.74 -14.91 3.56
CA MET A 244 -14.89 -16.33 3.24
C MET A 244 -15.36 -17.14 4.46
N LYS A 245 -16.21 -18.14 4.21
CA LYS A 245 -16.67 -19.12 5.20
C LYS A 245 -15.74 -20.34 5.21
N ASP A 246 -15.87 -21.17 6.24
CA ASP A 246 -15.03 -22.37 6.42
C ASP A 246 -15.20 -23.42 5.31
N ASP A 247 -16.35 -23.44 4.63
CA ASP A 247 -16.63 -24.27 3.46
C ASP A 247 -16.03 -23.73 2.15
N GLY A 248 -15.31 -22.61 2.20
CA GLY A 248 -14.68 -21.97 1.05
C GLY A 248 -15.63 -21.10 0.21
N THR A 249 -16.90 -20.96 0.60
CA THR A 249 -17.90 -20.07 -0.03
C THR A 249 -17.83 -18.65 0.52
N GLY A 250 -18.31 -17.66 -0.24
CA GLY A 250 -18.42 -16.28 0.23
C GLY A 250 -19.55 -16.08 1.24
N SER A 251 -19.35 -15.18 2.20
CA SER A 251 -20.44 -14.56 2.96
C SER A 251 -21.17 -13.50 2.12
N PRO A 252 -22.28 -12.91 2.59
CA PRO A 252 -22.94 -11.81 1.89
C PRO A 252 -22.06 -10.57 1.63
N GLN A 253 -20.88 -10.50 2.27
CA GLN A 253 -19.89 -9.45 2.11
C GLN A 253 -18.87 -9.75 1.01
N LEU A 254 -18.84 -10.97 0.47
CA LEU A 254 -17.89 -11.40 -0.56
C LEU A 254 -18.64 -12.08 -1.71
N THR A 255 -18.45 -11.55 -2.92
CA THR A 255 -18.70 -12.29 -4.15
C THR A 255 -17.35 -12.50 -4.84
N ALA A 256 -16.88 -13.74 -4.93
CA ALA A 256 -15.70 -14.05 -5.74
C ALA A 256 -16.07 -13.97 -7.23
N TRP A 257 -15.18 -13.43 -8.06
CA TRP A 257 -15.33 -13.55 -9.51
C TRP A 257 -14.94 -14.96 -9.93
N LYS A 258 -15.65 -15.50 -10.93
CA LYS A 258 -15.37 -16.82 -11.49
C LYS A 258 -15.32 -16.73 -13.01
N LYS A 259 -14.33 -17.41 -13.62
CA LYS A 259 -14.19 -17.49 -15.07
C LYS A 259 -15.41 -18.11 -15.76
N SER A 260 -16.12 -19.01 -15.07
CA SER A 260 -17.37 -19.61 -15.55
C SER A 260 -18.55 -18.64 -15.61
N THR A 261 -18.49 -17.51 -14.89
CA THR A 261 -19.53 -16.46 -14.83
C THR A 261 -18.87 -15.07 -14.89
N PRO A 262 -18.18 -14.74 -16.00
CA PRO A 262 -17.23 -13.63 -16.03
C PRO A 262 -17.90 -12.25 -15.99
N ALA A 263 -19.21 -12.19 -16.25
CA ALA A 263 -20.00 -10.95 -16.21
C ALA A 263 -20.27 -10.43 -14.79
N THR A 264 -20.11 -11.27 -13.76
CA THR A 264 -20.29 -10.87 -12.37
C THR A 264 -18.94 -10.47 -11.77
N PRO A 265 -18.71 -9.19 -11.43
CA PRO A 265 -17.44 -8.76 -10.86
C PRO A 265 -17.20 -9.39 -9.48
N ALA A 266 -15.93 -9.45 -9.08
CA ALA A 266 -15.60 -9.73 -7.69
C ALA A 266 -16.04 -8.53 -6.86
N THR A 267 -16.70 -8.75 -5.73
CA THR A 267 -17.10 -7.67 -4.80
C THR A 267 -16.76 -7.99 -3.36
N MET A 268 -16.39 -6.94 -2.62
CA MET A 268 -16.11 -6.97 -1.20
C MET A 268 -16.85 -5.83 -0.51
N ARG A 269 -17.49 -6.11 0.62
CA ARG A 269 -18.08 -5.09 1.50
C ARG A 269 -17.48 -5.22 2.88
N ASP A 270 -16.94 -4.13 3.38
CA ASP A 270 -16.45 -4.05 4.74
C ASP A 270 -17.20 -2.98 5.52
N ARG A 271 -17.46 -3.25 6.79
CA ARG A 271 -18.14 -2.38 7.73
C ARG A 271 -17.35 -2.38 9.03
N SER A 272 -16.52 -1.36 9.20
CA SER A 272 -15.81 -1.10 10.44
C SER A 272 -16.68 -0.25 11.36
N SER A 273 -16.83 -0.68 12.61
CA SER A 273 -17.62 0.05 13.61
C SER A 273 -17.12 -0.26 15.01
N TRP A 274 -16.95 0.79 15.81
CA TRP A 274 -16.50 0.69 17.19
C TRP A 274 -16.86 1.97 17.96
N ASN A 275 -16.53 2.02 19.26
CA ASN A 275 -16.73 3.16 20.14
C ASN A 275 -15.41 3.64 20.78
N GLN A 276 -14.26 3.25 20.23
CA GLN A 276 -12.95 3.65 20.73
C GLN A 276 -12.50 4.96 20.06
N PRO A 277 -12.32 6.06 20.83
CA PRO A 277 -11.81 7.32 20.32
C PRO A 277 -10.31 7.26 20.02
N ASN A 278 -9.79 8.30 19.37
CA ASN A 278 -8.36 8.51 19.13
C ASN A 278 -7.68 7.33 18.41
N THR A 279 -8.37 6.75 17.42
CA THR A 279 -7.88 5.61 16.65
C THR A 279 -7.61 5.97 15.21
N THR A 280 -6.63 5.29 14.61
CA THR A 280 -6.35 5.33 13.18
C THR A 280 -6.53 3.94 12.61
N TRP A 281 -7.42 3.83 11.63
CA TRP A 281 -7.71 2.61 10.89
C TRP A 281 -7.09 2.71 9.51
N GLN A 282 -6.28 1.72 9.16
CA GLN A 282 -5.63 1.63 7.85
C GLN A 282 -5.85 0.23 7.30
N PHE A 283 -6.32 0.18 6.06
CA PHE A 283 -6.59 -1.05 5.35
C PHE A 283 -5.82 -1.08 4.05
N GLU A 284 -5.37 -2.28 3.67
CA GLU A 284 -4.90 -2.57 2.33
C GLU A 284 -5.68 -3.76 1.79
N THR A 285 -6.57 -3.51 0.82
CA THR A 285 -7.37 -4.55 0.18
C THR A 285 -6.73 -4.91 -1.16
N MET A 286 -6.40 -6.19 -1.32
CA MET A 286 -5.78 -6.76 -2.50
C MET A 286 -6.79 -7.63 -3.24
N VAL A 287 -6.90 -7.42 -4.55
CA VAL A 287 -7.63 -8.30 -5.47
C VAL A 287 -6.66 -9.36 -5.96
N VAL A 288 -6.91 -10.61 -5.59
CA VAL A 288 -5.93 -11.70 -5.76
C VAL A 288 -6.55 -12.88 -6.50
N CYS A 289 -5.79 -13.46 -7.42
CA CYS A 289 -6.13 -14.74 -8.02
C CYS A 289 -6.10 -15.84 -6.94
N ARG A 290 -7.26 -16.39 -6.62
CA ARG A 290 -7.41 -17.48 -5.64
C ARG A 290 -7.08 -18.83 -6.25
N SER A 291 -7.43 -19.03 -7.52
CA SER A 291 -7.13 -20.26 -8.27
C SER A 291 -6.97 -19.98 -9.76
N GLY A 292 -6.17 -20.80 -10.43
CA GLY A 292 -5.83 -20.68 -11.85
C GLY A 292 -4.32 -20.51 -12.06
N ALA A 293 -3.90 -20.19 -13.27
CA ALA A 293 -2.48 -20.05 -13.60
C ALA A 293 -1.80 -18.88 -12.85
N ASP A 294 -2.57 -17.83 -12.56
CA ASP A 294 -2.09 -16.65 -11.83
C ASP A 294 -2.20 -16.79 -10.30
N THR A 295 -2.38 -17.98 -9.72
CA THR A 295 -2.65 -18.14 -8.26
C THR A 295 -1.66 -17.34 -7.40
N GLY A 296 -2.17 -16.48 -6.51
CA GLY A 296 -1.37 -15.59 -5.66
C GLY A 296 -1.00 -14.24 -6.28
N LYS A 297 -1.20 -14.05 -7.58
CA LYS A 297 -0.97 -12.76 -8.24
C LYS A 297 -1.94 -11.70 -7.74
N VAL A 298 -1.39 -10.54 -7.40
CA VAL A 298 -2.17 -9.35 -7.05
C VAL A 298 -2.43 -8.54 -8.31
N TYR A 299 -3.70 -8.30 -8.61
CA TYR A 299 -4.13 -7.55 -9.78
C TYR A 299 -4.29 -6.06 -9.51
N VAL A 300 -4.78 -5.71 -8.34
CA VAL A 300 -4.98 -4.33 -7.91
C VAL A 300 -5.05 -4.27 -6.40
N VAL A 301 -4.60 -3.15 -5.85
CA VAL A 301 -4.61 -2.87 -4.43
C VAL A 301 -5.25 -1.53 -4.19
N ALA A 302 -6.15 -1.46 -3.21
CA ALA A 302 -6.63 -0.20 -2.65
C ALA A 302 -6.22 -0.10 -1.20
N THR A 303 -5.54 1.00 -0.86
CA THR A 303 -5.41 1.43 0.52
C THR A 303 -6.52 2.41 0.85
N TRP A 304 -7.17 2.23 1.99
CA TRP A 304 -8.22 3.09 2.49
C TRP A 304 -8.18 3.11 4.02
N GLY A 305 -8.89 4.04 4.63
CA GLY A 305 -8.85 4.18 6.08
C GLY A 305 -9.53 5.44 6.56
N PHE A 306 -9.45 5.66 7.85
CA PHE A 306 -10.01 6.83 8.51
C PHE A 306 -9.36 7.00 9.88
N THR A 307 -9.42 8.22 10.42
CA THR A 307 -9.10 8.50 11.81
C THR A 307 -10.39 8.79 12.58
N VAL A 308 -10.37 8.49 13.87
CA VAL A 308 -11.42 8.80 14.83
C VAL A 308 -10.82 9.73 15.87
N ASP A 309 -11.43 10.89 16.07
CA ASP A 309 -11.00 11.84 17.08
C ASP A 309 -11.51 11.48 18.49
N ALA A 310 -11.36 12.41 19.44
CA ALA A 310 -11.81 12.23 20.81
C ALA A 310 -13.33 12.16 20.95
N ASP A 311 -14.07 12.80 20.04
CA ASP A 311 -15.54 12.90 20.05
C ASP A 311 -16.20 11.82 19.18
N LEU A 312 -15.43 10.82 18.74
CA LEU A 312 -15.85 9.74 17.83
C LEU A 312 -16.22 10.22 16.40
N HIS A 313 -15.74 11.37 15.95
CA HIS A 313 -15.93 11.81 14.58
C HIS A 313 -14.91 11.17 13.62
N LEU A 314 -15.40 10.73 12.47
CA LEU A 314 -14.61 10.11 11.41
C LEU A 314 -14.04 11.15 10.46
N THR A 315 -12.72 11.11 10.26
CA THR A 315 -12.05 11.78 9.13
C THR A 315 -11.53 10.73 8.17
N GLU A 316 -12.12 10.67 6.97
CA GLU A 316 -11.76 9.68 5.95
C GLU A 316 -10.39 9.98 5.33
N GLN A 317 -9.64 8.92 5.06
CA GLN A 317 -8.44 8.99 4.23
C GLN A 317 -8.85 8.71 2.77
N ALA A 318 -8.39 9.56 1.86
CA ALA A 318 -8.65 9.35 0.43
C ALA A 318 -8.08 8.00 -0.02
N PRO A 319 -8.87 7.13 -0.67
CA PRO A 319 -8.36 5.86 -1.17
C PRO A 319 -7.23 6.08 -2.18
N MET A 320 -6.20 5.23 -2.11
CA MET A 320 -5.13 5.19 -3.10
C MET A 320 -5.12 3.81 -3.75
N VAL A 321 -5.05 3.80 -5.08
CA VAL A 321 -5.02 2.58 -5.88
C VAL A 321 -3.60 2.37 -6.41
N THR A 322 -3.11 1.13 -6.30
CA THR A 322 -1.81 0.68 -6.80
C THR A 322 -1.97 -0.67 -7.50
N ASN A 323 -0.98 -1.08 -8.30
CA ASN A 323 -1.00 -2.36 -8.99
C ASN A 323 -0.48 -3.50 -8.09
N LYS A 324 0.37 -3.18 -7.12
CA LYS A 324 1.05 -4.14 -6.24
C LYS A 324 0.87 -3.81 -4.76
N GLN A 325 0.84 -4.88 -3.97
CA GLN A 325 0.76 -4.83 -2.52
C GLN A 325 2.01 -4.22 -1.90
N SER A 326 1.87 -3.72 -0.67
CA SER A 326 2.99 -3.29 0.14
C SER A 326 3.83 -4.48 0.60
N THR A 327 5.09 -4.19 0.95
CA THR A 327 5.96 -5.12 1.67
C THR A 327 5.34 -5.55 3.00
N GLU A 328 4.62 -4.63 3.64
CA GLU A 328 3.90 -4.85 4.88
C GLU A 328 2.75 -5.86 4.72
N ALA A 329 1.92 -5.73 3.69
CA ALA A 329 0.87 -6.70 3.42
C ALA A 329 1.43 -8.08 3.06
N THR A 330 2.54 -8.12 2.32
CA THR A 330 3.26 -9.37 2.04
C THR A 330 3.76 -10.04 3.33
N ALA A 331 4.31 -9.25 4.28
CA ALA A 331 4.74 -9.75 5.58
C ALA A 331 3.55 -10.25 6.43
N ALA A 332 2.43 -9.54 6.43
CA ALA A 332 1.21 -9.96 7.13
C ALA A 332 0.67 -11.30 6.60
N VAL A 333 0.65 -11.50 5.27
CA VAL A 333 0.26 -12.78 4.65
C VAL A 333 1.22 -13.91 5.02
N ARG A 334 2.54 -13.64 5.06
CA ARG A 334 3.52 -14.62 5.54
C ARG A 334 3.24 -15.00 7.00
N ASN A 335 3.04 -14.05 7.90
CA ASN A 335 2.75 -14.33 9.31
C ASN A 335 1.45 -15.14 9.47
N TRP A 336 0.43 -14.90 8.64
CA TRP A 336 -0.77 -15.75 8.58
C TRP A 336 -0.43 -17.19 8.22
N ASN A 337 0.39 -17.38 7.19
CA ASN A 337 0.81 -18.71 6.72
C ASN A 337 1.69 -19.43 7.75
N ASP A 338 2.57 -18.71 8.44
CA ASP A 338 3.41 -19.25 9.51
C ASP A 338 2.54 -19.73 10.68
N GLN A 339 1.52 -18.96 11.06
CA GLN A 339 0.54 -19.38 12.06
C GLN A 339 -0.25 -20.63 11.61
N ALA A 340 -0.67 -20.69 10.34
CA ALA A 340 -1.38 -21.85 9.79
C ALA A 340 -0.50 -23.13 9.82
N ALA A 341 0.79 -23.00 9.52
CA ALA A 341 1.76 -24.09 9.56
C ALA A 341 2.17 -24.49 10.99
N GLY A 342 2.04 -23.57 11.95
CA GLY A 342 2.41 -23.75 13.34
C GLY A 342 1.53 -24.71 14.15
N SER A 343 1.67 -24.63 15.48
CA SER A 343 0.98 -25.50 16.42
C SER A 343 -0.54 -25.32 16.33
N ALA A 344 -1.31 -26.39 16.60
CA ALA A 344 -2.77 -26.30 16.59
C ALA A 344 -3.32 -25.32 17.64
N PHE A 345 -2.57 -25.03 18.71
CA PHE A 345 -2.93 -24.07 19.75
C PHE A 345 -2.75 -22.61 19.30
N ASP A 346 -1.81 -22.36 18.38
CA ASP A 346 -1.52 -21.01 17.89
C ASP A 346 -2.33 -20.65 16.65
N ARG A 347 -2.90 -21.65 15.97
CA ARG A 347 -3.83 -21.44 14.86
C ARG A 347 -5.06 -20.67 15.32
N ASN A 348 -5.53 -19.78 14.48
CA ASN A 348 -6.72 -19.00 14.82
C ASN A 348 -8.04 -19.75 14.66
N ALA A 349 -8.00 -20.93 14.04
CA ALA A 349 -9.11 -21.89 13.97
C ALA A 349 -8.56 -23.31 13.68
N PRO A 350 -9.21 -24.38 14.16
CA PRO A 350 -8.85 -25.74 13.77
C PRO A 350 -8.90 -25.91 12.24
N GLY A 351 -7.78 -26.34 11.65
CA GLY A 351 -7.66 -26.48 10.20
C GLY A 351 -7.57 -25.15 9.44
N GLN A 352 -7.00 -24.10 10.06
CA GLN A 352 -6.59 -22.87 9.38
C GLN A 352 -5.83 -23.19 8.09
N MET A 353 -6.19 -22.50 7.01
CA MET A 353 -5.63 -22.68 5.68
C MET A 353 -4.70 -21.53 5.31
N SER A 354 -3.57 -21.87 4.70
CA SER A 354 -2.64 -20.89 4.15
C SER A 354 -3.25 -20.13 2.97
N LEU A 355 -2.89 -18.87 2.86
CA LEU A 355 -3.06 -18.04 1.67
C LEU A 355 -1.92 -18.34 0.67
N PRO A 356 -2.13 -18.12 -0.64
CA PRO A 356 -1.03 -18.18 -1.60
C PRO A 356 0.01 -17.09 -1.28
N ALA A 357 1.27 -17.35 -1.62
CA ALA A 357 2.28 -16.31 -1.62
C ALA A 357 1.91 -15.24 -2.66
N LEU A 358 2.03 -13.97 -2.28
CA LEU A 358 1.64 -12.86 -3.15
C LEU A 358 2.73 -12.54 -4.18
N THR A 359 2.34 -12.27 -5.42
CA THR A 359 3.25 -11.94 -6.53
C THR A 359 2.82 -10.74 -7.37
#